data_AF-A0A7X8SQZ4-F1
#
_entry.id   AF-A0A7X8SQZ4-F1
#
_cell.length_a   1.000
_cell.length_b   1.000
_cell.length_c   1.000
_cell.angle_alpha   90.00
_cell.angle_beta   90.00
_cell.angle_gamma   90.00
#
_symmetry.space_group_name_H-M   'P 1'
#
loop_
_entity.id
_entity.type
_entity.pdbx_description
1 polymer ?
#
loop_
_entity_poly.entity_id
_entity_poly.type
_entity_poly.pdbx_seq_one_letter_code
_entity_poly.pdbx_strand_id
1 'polypeptide(L)'
;MKTICCLLALIIIQGLTNAYGQDKHAHPNHEQYESYWSSLKEHNHEYTQQLKHHERLELTKIRQLVQQSVHQEMEEVKQLSGNLFLNFVVIEEHLHEEFTALGLSYKRYEELHPKTRLPKDVWVDYHTQKIIKHKLSKIDAELSQIHD
;
A
#
# COMPACT_ATOMS: atom_id res chain seq x y z
N MET A 1 2.30 -32.59 7.67
CA MET A 1 1.89 -31.80 8.85
C MET A 1 1.75 -32.61 10.15
N LYS A 2 1.45 -33.92 10.15
CA LYS A 2 1.30 -34.71 11.39
C LYS A 2 2.62 -35.01 12.14
N THR A 3 3.76 -34.97 11.46
CA THR A 3 5.07 -35.31 12.03
C THR A 3 5.69 -34.21 12.91
N ILE A 4 5.35 -32.95 12.66
CA ILE A 4 5.88 -31.80 13.42
C ILE A 4 5.23 -31.71 14.81
N CYS A 5 3.93 -32.03 14.92
CA CYS A 5 3.24 -32.08 16.23
C CYS A 5 3.79 -33.17 17.15
N CYS A 6 4.26 -34.30 16.61
CA CYS A 6 4.83 -35.38 17.43
C CYS A 6 6.21 -35.01 18.01
N LEU A 7 7.02 -34.26 17.27
CA LEU A 7 8.32 -33.79 17.75
C LEU A 7 8.18 -32.74 18.86
N LEU A 8 7.19 -31.84 18.75
CA LEU A 8 6.88 -30.88 19.81
C LEU A 8 6.37 -31.57 21.08
N ALA A 9 5.52 -32.61 20.95
CA ALA A 9 5.06 -33.39 22.09
C ALA A 9 6.18 -34.14 22.82
N LEU A 10 7.18 -34.67 22.09
CA LEU A 10 8.33 -35.36 22.67
C LEU A 10 9.27 -34.43 23.43
N ILE A 11 9.47 -33.20 22.95
CA ILE A 11 10.30 -32.17 23.63
C ILE A 11 9.63 -31.73 24.94
N ILE A 12 8.30 -31.61 24.95
CA ILE A 12 7.54 -31.26 26.16
C ILE A 12 7.63 -32.38 27.21
N ILE A 13 7.53 -33.65 26.80
CA ILE A 13 7.56 -34.78 27.73
C ILE A 13 8.96 -34.96 28.34
N GLN A 14 10.03 -34.79 27.56
CA GLN A 14 11.42 -34.87 28.07
C GLN A 14 11.77 -33.70 29.01
N GLY A 15 11.20 -32.51 28.77
CA GLY A 15 11.31 -31.37 29.70
C GLY A 15 10.61 -31.61 31.04
N LEU A 16 9.46 -32.30 31.02
CA LEU A 16 8.68 -32.60 32.23
C LEU A 16 9.30 -33.69 33.11
N THR A 17 9.99 -34.69 32.53
CA THR A 17 10.62 -35.74 33.33
C THR A 17 11.93 -35.29 34.00
N ASN A 18 12.66 -34.35 33.41
CA ASN A 18 13.84 -33.74 34.03
C ASN A 18 13.50 -32.76 35.17
N ALA A 19 12.25 -32.29 35.25
CA ALA A 19 11.78 -31.40 36.31
C ALA A 19 11.27 -32.14 37.56
N TYR A 20 11.12 -33.47 37.52
CA TYR A 20 10.55 -34.24 38.64
C TYR A 20 11.58 -34.73 39.66
N GLY A 21 12.83 -34.30 39.52
CA GLY A 21 13.98 -34.88 40.23
C GLY A 21 14.94 -33.89 40.86
N GLN A 22 14.55 -32.66 41.18
CA GLN A 22 15.27 -31.83 42.16
C GLN A 22 14.51 -30.53 42.48
N ASP A 23 14.58 -30.19 43.76
CA ASP A 23 14.23 -28.94 44.41
C ASP A 23 12.80 -28.66 44.92
N LYS A 24 12.82 -28.45 46.23
CA LYS A 24 11.75 -27.99 47.10
C LYS A 24 11.22 -26.67 46.58
N HIS A 25 9.90 -26.52 46.60
CA HIS A 25 9.15 -25.30 46.32
C HIS A 25 9.84 -24.02 46.83
N ALA A 26 10.61 -23.37 45.95
CA ALA A 26 10.75 -21.93 45.98
C ALA A 26 9.53 -21.40 45.24
N HIS A 27 8.52 -20.91 45.97
CA HIS A 27 7.53 -20.04 45.34
C HIS A 27 8.32 -18.90 44.69
N PRO A 28 8.21 -18.68 43.36
CA PRO A 28 8.83 -17.51 42.77
C PRO A 28 8.33 -16.31 43.56
N ASN A 29 9.27 -15.53 44.11
CA ASN A 29 8.87 -14.37 44.88
C ASN A 29 8.10 -13.41 43.94
N HIS A 30 7.28 -12.54 44.52
CA HIS A 30 6.48 -11.59 43.74
C HIS A 30 7.33 -10.81 42.71
N GLU A 31 8.59 -10.51 43.03
CA GLU A 31 9.52 -9.80 42.16
C GLU A 31 9.91 -10.60 40.91
N GLN A 32 10.13 -11.91 41.02
CA GLN A 32 10.43 -12.79 39.88
C GLN A 32 9.24 -12.90 38.93
N TYR A 33 8.03 -12.96 39.48
CA TYR A 33 6.80 -12.98 38.68
C TYR A 33 6.60 -11.64 37.95
N GLU A 34 6.74 -10.51 38.63
CA GLU A 34 6.68 -9.18 38.02
C GLU A 34 7.75 -8.98 36.94
N SER A 35 8.98 -9.45 37.18
CA SER A 35 10.07 -9.39 36.19
C SER A 35 9.78 -10.23 34.95
N TYR A 36 9.11 -11.37 35.09
CA TYR A 36 8.72 -12.20 33.95
C TYR A 36 7.63 -11.53 33.11
N TRP A 37 6.59 -10.98 33.75
CA TRP A 37 5.51 -10.30 33.02
C TRP A 37 5.94 -8.96 32.42
N SER A 38 6.86 -8.24 33.06
CA SER A 38 7.43 -7.02 32.48
C SER A 38 8.22 -7.34 31.21
N SER A 39 9.10 -8.36 31.26
CA SER A 39 9.85 -8.83 30.10
C SER A 39 8.93 -9.33 28.97
N LEU A 40 7.88 -10.09 29.30
CA LEU A 40 6.91 -10.57 28.31
C LEU A 40 6.11 -9.42 27.67
N LYS A 41 5.73 -8.41 28.46
CA LYS A 41 5.05 -7.19 27.96
C LYS A 41 5.97 -6.39 27.06
N GLU A 42 7.24 -6.23 27.43
CA GLU A 42 8.25 -5.53 26.65
C GLU A 42 8.49 -6.25 25.31
N HIS A 43 8.67 -7.57 25.34
CA HIS A 43 8.83 -8.36 24.11
C HIS A 43 7.59 -8.30 23.19
N ASN A 44 6.38 -8.39 23.76
CA ASN A 44 5.15 -8.22 22.98
C ASN A 44 5.02 -6.80 22.43
N HIS A 45 5.44 -5.78 23.18
CA HIS A 45 5.44 -4.40 22.72
C HIS A 45 6.40 -4.23 21.54
N GLU A 46 7.65 -4.68 21.67
CA GLU A 46 8.64 -4.65 20.60
C GLU A 46 8.16 -5.39 19.35
N TYR A 47 7.65 -6.61 19.51
CA TYR A 47 7.09 -7.38 18.40
C TYR A 47 5.94 -6.66 17.72
N THR A 48 5.03 -6.05 18.48
CA THR A 48 3.91 -5.27 17.94
C THR A 48 4.42 -4.03 17.18
N GLN A 49 5.45 -3.35 17.69
CA GLN A 49 6.05 -2.20 17.00
C GLN A 49 6.76 -2.62 15.71
N GLN A 50 7.46 -3.76 15.72
CA GLN A 50 8.10 -4.32 14.53
C GLN A 50 7.08 -4.71 13.47
N LEU A 51 5.98 -5.34 13.86
CA LEU A 51 4.88 -5.69 12.96
C LEU A 51 4.28 -4.43 12.33
N LYS A 52 3.93 -3.42 13.14
CA LYS A 52 3.43 -2.13 12.65
C LYS A 52 4.42 -1.43 11.72
N HIS A 53 5.72 -1.50 12.02
CA HIS A 53 6.75 -0.94 11.17
C HIS A 53 6.84 -1.67 9.83
N HIS A 54 6.79 -3.00 9.85
CA HIS A 54 6.80 -3.82 8.65
C HIS A 54 5.59 -3.56 7.76
N GLU A 55 4.38 -3.52 8.34
CA GLU A 55 3.14 -3.18 7.63
C GLU A 55 3.22 -1.80 6.97
N ARG A 56 3.76 -0.80 7.67
CA ARG A 56 3.97 0.55 7.09
C ARG A 56 4.92 0.53 5.91
N LEU A 57 6.00 -0.27 5.96
CA LEU A 57 6.94 -0.38 4.86
C LEU A 57 6.31 -1.06 3.64
N GLU A 58 5.58 -2.16 3.84
CA GLU A 58 4.89 -2.86 2.75
C GLU A 58 3.82 -1.97 2.10
N LEU A 59 3.05 -1.24 2.90
CA LEU A 59 2.09 -0.25 2.38
C LEU A 59 2.77 0.85 1.57
N THR A 60 3.93 1.33 2.02
CA THR A 60 4.70 2.35 1.29
C THR A 60 5.14 1.80 -0.08
N LYS A 61 5.60 0.55 -0.14
CA LYS A 61 5.97 -0.10 -1.41
C LYS A 61 4.77 -0.26 -2.33
N ILE A 62 3.63 -0.71 -1.80
CA ILE A 62 2.39 -0.85 -2.57
C ILE A 62 1.96 0.51 -3.14
N ARG A 63 1.97 1.57 -2.32
CA ARG A 63 1.67 2.94 -2.78
C ARG A 63 2.58 3.37 -3.93
N GLN A 64 3.89 3.12 -3.82
CA GLN A 64 4.85 3.45 -4.88
C GLN A 64 4.60 2.66 -6.18
N LEU A 65 4.33 1.36 -6.08
CA LEU A 65 4.04 0.52 -7.24
C LEU A 65 2.76 0.95 -7.94
N VAL A 66 1.70 1.27 -7.18
CA VAL A 66 0.44 1.76 -7.75
C VAL A 66 0.64 3.12 -8.40
N GLN A 67 1.38 4.04 -7.77
CA GLN A 67 1.73 5.33 -8.37
C GLN A 67 2.46 5.15 -9.71
N GLN A 68 3.46 4.26 -9.75
CA GLN A 68 4.19 3.96 -10.98
C GLN A 68 3.28 3.36 -12.06
N SER A 69 2.37 2.45 -11.70
CA SER A 69 1.40 1.86 -12.63
C SER A 69 0.50 2.93 -13.26
N VAL A 70 -0.04 3.86 -12.45
CA VAL A 70 -0.87 4.97 -12.95
C VAL A 70 -0.10 5.85 -13.92
N HIS A 71 1.18 6.10 -13.66
CA HIS A 71 2.02 6.86 -14.59
C HIS A 71 2.31 6.09 -15.89
N GLN A 72 2.54 4.77 -15.81
CA GLN A 72 2.79 3.92 -16.97
C GLN A 72 1.57 3.79 -17.88
N GLU A 73 0.36 3.73 -17.32
CA GLU A 73 -0.89 3.75 -18.12
C GLU A 73 -0.96 4.99 -19.02
N MET A 74 -0.44 6.12 -18.56
CA MET A 74 -0.44 7.38 -19.32
C MET A 74 0.73 7.50 -20.30
N GLU A 75 1.58 6.46 -20.41
CA GLU A 75 2.73 6.48 -21.33
C GLU A 75 2.28 6.47 -22.80
N GLU A 76 1.11 5.90 -23.13
CA GLU A 76 0.55 5.93 -24.49
C GLU A 76 0.29 7.38 -24.95
N VAL A 77 -0.28 8.22 -24.09
CA VAL A 77 -0.47 9.66 -24.36
C VAL A 77 0.87 10.34 -24.60
N LYS A 78 1.88 10.01 -23.78
CA LYS A 78 3.24 10.54 -23.92
C LYS A 78 3.88 10.12 -25.23
N GLN A 79 3.74 8.86 -25.66
CA GLN A 79 4.24 8.39 -26.95
C GLN A 79 3.53 9.09 -28.12
N LEU A 80 2.21 9.21 -28.08
CA LEU A 80 1.42 9.85 -29.14
C LEU A 80 1.66 11.37 -29.23
N SER A 81 1.98 12.02 -28.11
CA SER A 81 2.29 13.45 -28.05
C SER A 81 3.56 13.85 -28.82
N GLY A 82 4.43 12.89 -29.17
CA GLY A 82 5.59 13.13 -30.03
C GLY A 82 5.22 13.66 -31.43
N ASN A 83 3.99 13.39 -31.90
CA ASN A 83 3.39 14.04 -33.06
C ASN A 83 1.98 14.55 -32.72
N LEU A 84 1.93 15.44 -31.74
CA LEU A 84 0.69 16.00 -31.20
C LEU A 84 -0.23 16.57 -32.27
N PHE A 85 0.32 17.17 -33.34
CA PHE A 85 -0.51 17.77 -34.39
C PHE A 85 -1.36 16.74 -35.14
N LEU A 86 -0.78 15.59 -35.50
CA LEU A 86 -1.51 14.50 -36.18
C LEU A 86 -2.36 13.68 -35.22
N ASN A 87 -1.88 13.52 -33.98
CA ASN A 87 -2.49 12.61 -33.02
C ASN A 87 -3.47 13.29 -32.06
N PHE A 88 -3.63 14.61 -32.12
CA PHE A 88 -4.43 15.35 -31.14
C PHE A 88 -5.85 14.80 -30.98
N VAL A 89 -6.51 14.47 -32.08
CA VAL A 89 -7.89 13.94 -32.06
C VAL A 89 -7.94 12.61 -31.30
N VAL A 90 -6.98 11.72 -31.54
CA VAL A 90 -6.87 10.43 -30.86
C VAL A 90 -6.56 10.62 -29.37
N ILE A 91 -5.64 11.52 -29.05
CA ILE A 91 -5.29 11.87 -27.67
C ILE A 91 -6.51 12.45 -26.95
N GLU A 92 -7.26 13.33 -27.61
CA GLU A 92 -8.47 13.94 -27.05
C GLU A 92 -9.58 12.92 -26.81
N GLU A 93 -9.78 11.99 -27.74
CA GLU A 93 -10.72 10.87 -27.57
C GLU A 93 -10.33 10.04 -26.33
N HIS A 94 -9.05 9.66 -26.22
CA HIS A 94 -8.55 8.90 -25.08
C HIS A 94 -8.72 9.64 -23.75
N LEU A 95 -8.41 10.95 -23.72
CA LEU A 95 -8.66 11.77 -22.53
C LEU A 95 -10.15 11.84 -22.18
N HIS A 96 -11.03 11.94 -23.18
CA HIS A 96 -12.46 11.96 -22.95
C HIS A 96 -12.98 10.64 -22.34
N GLU A 97 -12.50 9.51 -22.86
CA GLU A 97 -12.81 8.17 -22.34
C GLU A 97 -12.35 8.02 -20.89
N GLU A 98 -11.11 8.40 -20.58
CA GLU A 98 -10.55 8.35 -19.22
C GLU A 98 -11.36 9.23 -18.24
N PHE A 99 -11.71 10.45 -18.62
CA PHE A 99 -12.56 11.30 -17.78
C PHE A 99 -13.93 10.67 -17.54
N THR A 100 -14.53 10.08 -18.57
CA THR A 100 -15.84 9.43 -18.48
C THR A 100 -15.79 8.21 -17.57
N ALA A 101 -14.76 7.37 -17.69
CA ALA A 101 -14.53 6.22 -16.82
C ALA A 101 -14.35 6.63 -15.35
N LEU A 102 -13.78 7.80 -15.09
CA LEU A 102 -13.62 8.38 -13.76
C LEU A 102 -14.86 9.15 -13.27
N GLY A 103 -15.93 9.26 -14.07
CA GLY A 103 -17.12 10.05 -13.72
C GLY A 103 -16.88 11.56 -13.68
N LEU A 104 -15.83 12.03 -14.37
CA LEU A 104 -15.47 13.44 -14.48
C LEU A 104 -16.06 14.07 -15.75
N SER A 105 -16.43 15.35 -15.66
CA SER A 105 -16.78 16.12 -16.86
C SER A 105 -15.52 16.51 -17.64
N TYR A 106 -15.50 16.12 -18.91
CA TYR A 106 -14.54 16.57 -19.91
C TYR A 106 -15.21 17.56 -20.86
N LYS A 107 -14.47 18.59 -21.29
CA LYS A 107 -14.88 19.51 -22.35
C LYS A 107 -13.89 19.37 -23.48
N ARG A 108 -14.36 19.27 -24.73
CA ARG A 108 -13.45 19.16 -25.87
C ARG A 108 -12.72 20.49 -26.08
N TYR A 109 -11.52 20.42 -26.64
CA TYR A 109 -10.67 21.55 -26.95
C TYR A 109 -11.43 22.55 -27.83
N GLU A 110 -12.06 22.07 -28.91
CA GLU A 110 -12.81 22.90 -29.85
C GLU A 110 -13.98 23.67 -29.21
N GLU A 111 -14.63 23.09 -28.19
CA GLU A 111 -15.73 23.74 -27.46
C GLU A 111 -15.27 24.96 -26.65
N LEU A 112 -13.98 25.01 -26.30
CA LEU A 112 -13.35 26.08 -25.55
C LEU A 112 -12.46 26.99 -26.41
N HIS A 113 -12.13 26.55 -27.63
CA HIS A 113 -11.26 27.25 -28.59
C HIS A 113 -12.06 28.02 -29.64
N PRO A 114 -12.85 28.99 -29.17
CA PRO A 114 -12.50 30.34 -29.62
C PRO A 114 -12.05 31.26 -28.46
N LYS A 115 -12.13 30.83 -27.19
CA LYS A 115 -11.94 31.72 -26.03
C LYS A 115 -10.58 31.61 -25.35
N THR A 116 -9.92 30.46 -25.39
CA THR A 116 -8.85 30.14 -24.44
C THR A 116 -7.42 30.27 -24.98
N ARG A 117 -7.20 30.35 -26.31
CA ARG A 117 -5.86 30.42 -26.96
C ARG A 117 -4.82 29.42 -26.39
N LEU A 118 -5.26 28.37 -25.71
CA LEU A 118 -4.38 27.45 -25.00
C LEU A 118 -3.70 26.53 -26.03
N PRO A 119 -2.37 26.42 -26.03
CA PRO A 119 -1.68 25.44 -26.87
C PRO A 119 -2.15 24.01 -26.60
N LYS A 120 -2.20 23.16 -27.64
CA LYS A 120 -2.69 21.77 -27.55
C LYS A 120 -1.85 20.90 -26.61
N ASP A 121 -0.56 21.17 -26.51
CA ASP A 121 0.39 20.47 -25.65
C ASP A 121 0.09 20.77 -24.18
N VAL A 122 -0.09 22.05 -23.85
CA VAL A 122 -0.50 22.50 -22.52
C VAL A 122 -1.87 21.95 -22.15
N TRP A 123 -2.79 21.86 -23.12
CA TRP A 123 -4.10 21.25 -22.93
C TRP A 123 -3.99 19.77 -22.53
N VAL A 124 -3.22 18.99 -23.30
CA VAL A 124 -3.04 17.56 -23.06
C VAL A 124 -2.34 17.32 -21.73
N ASP A 125 -1.27 18.05 -21.43
CA ASP A 125 -0.57 17.90 -20.15
C ASP A 125 -1.49 18.21 -18.97
N TYR A 126 -2.21 19.35 -19.01
CA TYR A 126 -3.15 19.72 -17.95
C TYR A 126 -4.20 18.64 -17.67
N HIS A 127 -4.82 18.07 -18.71
CA HIS A 127 -5.84 17.03 -18.53
C HIS A 127 -5.23 15.70 -18.08
N THR A 128 -4.06 15.34 -18.58
CA THR A 128 -3.30 14.16 -18.14
C THR A 128 -2.97 14.24 -16.65
N GLN A 129 -2.44 15.38 -16.19
CA GLN A 129 -2.15 15.61 -14.77
C GLN A 129 -3.41 15.55 -13.91
N LYS A 130 -4.55 16.02 -14.43
CA LYS A 130 -5.83 15.95 -13.72
C LYS A 130 -6.31 14.51 -13.54
N ILE A 131 -6.18 13.66 -14.57
CA ILE A 131 -6.47 12.21 -14.48
C ILE A 131 -5.58 11.56 -13.43
N ILE A 132 -4.26 11.75 -13.53
CA ILE A 132 -3.28 11.19 -12.61
C ILE A 132 -3.62 11.58 -11.18
N LYS A 133 -3.81 12.88 -10.92
CA LYS A 133 -4.14 13.39 -9.57
C LYS A 133 -5.42 12.77 -9.03
N HIS A 134 -6.44 12.60 -9.88
CA HIS A 134 -7.70 11.99 -9.45
C HIS A 134 -7.55 10.51 -9.12
N LYS A 135 -6.89 9.72 -9.98
CA LYS A 135 -6.59 8.29 -9.74
C LYS A 135 -5.81 8.12 -8.43
N LEU A 136 -4.73 8.90 -8.24
CA LEU A 136 -3.92 8.85 -7.02
C LEU A 136 -4.71 9.21 -5.77
N SER A 137 -5.53 10.26 -5.82
CA SER A 137 -6.37 10.65 -4.69
C SER A 137 -7.37 9.57 -4.29
N LYS A 138 -7.92 8.83 -5.25
CA LYS A 138 -8.86 7.73 -4.97
C LYS A 138 -8.16 6.55 -4.31
N ILE A 139 -6.98 6.18 -4.83
CA ILE A 139 -6.12 5.14 -4.25
C ILE A 139 -5.72 5.51 -2.82
N ASP A 140 -5.31 6.75 -2.57
CA ASP A 140 -4.93 7.19 -1.23
C ASP A 140 -6.11 7.16 -0.25
N ALA A 141 -7.33 7.48 -0.70
CA ALA A 141 -8.53 7.36 0.10
C ALA A 141 -8.85 5.89 0.44
N GLU A 142 -8.77 4.99 -0.55
CA GLU A 142 -8.97 3.55 -0.36
C GLU A 142 -7.93 2.94 0.59
N LEU A 143 -6.65 3.29 0.43
CA LEU A 143 -5.58 2.84 1.32
C LEU A 143 -5.75 3.36 2.76
N SER A 144 -6.29 4.58 2.93
CA SER A 144 -6.54 5.15 4.25
C SER A 144 -7.67 4.42 4.98
N GLN A 145 -8.71 3.99 4.26
CA GLN A 145 -9.83 3.21 4.84
C GLN A 145 -9.44 1.81 5.32
N ILE A 146 -8.33 1.25 4.83
CA ILE A 146 -7.81 -0.05 5.29
C ILE A 146 -7.13 0.07 6.66
N HIS A 147 -6.72 1.29 7.05
CA HIS A 147 -5.91 1.53 8.25
C HIS A 147 -6.71 2.19 9.41
N ASP A 148 -7.97 2.58 9.20
CA ASP A 148 -8.89 3.03 10.26
C ASP A 148 -9.72 1.87 10.82
#